data_AF-A0A652YR37-F1
#
_entry.id   AF-A0A652YR37-F1
#
_cell.length_a   1.000
_cell.length_b   1.000
_cell.length_c   1.000
_cell.angle_alpha   90.00
_cell.angle_beta   90.00
_cell.angle_gamma   90.00
#
_symmetry.space_group_name_H-M   'P 1'
#
loop_
_entity.id
_entity.type
_entity.pdbx_description
1 polymer ?
#
loop_
_entity_poly.entity_id
_entity_poly.type
_entity_poly.pdbx_seq_one_letter_code
_entity_poly.pdbx_strand_id
1 'polypeptide(L)'
;MDQFTDLPARVDSLDWPALIEGINTSGCAQTGPLLDESECKEIASWYAEVGRFRSTIDMARYRFGQGEYRYFRDPVPDPITAMRAAFYRQLLPVAREWAFNVGDHAP
;
A
#
# COMPACT_ATOMS: atom_id res chain seq x y z
N MET A 1 21.57 -2.30 -9.88
CA MET A 1 20.61 -3.10 -9.12
C MET A 1 19.33 -2.30 -9.14
N ASP A 2 18.23 -2.86 -9.63
CA ASP A 2 16.96 -2.13 -9.67
C ASP A 2 16.52 -1.84 -8.23
N GLN A 3 16.31 -0.55 -7.92
CA GLN A 3 16.24 0.01 -6.57
C GLN A 3 15.12 -0.61 -5.72
N PHE A 4 14.16 -1.30 -6.35
CA PHE A 4 12.97 -1.85 -5.71
C PHE A 4 12.82 -3.38 -5.87
N THR A 5 13.85 -4.08 -6.32
CA THR A 5 13.74 -5.49 -6.75
C THR A 5 13.26 -6.43 -5.65
N ASP A 6 13.63 -6.17 -4.39
CA ASP A 6 13.42 -7.08 -3.26
C ASP A 6 12.20 -6.72 -2.39
N LEU A 7 11.41 -5.70 -2.75
CA LEU A 7 10.26 -5.28 -1.95
C LEU A 7 9.27 -6.40 -1.63
N PRO A 8 8.89 -7.31 -2.57
CA PRO A 8 8.03 -8.44 -2.23
C PRO A 8 8.64 -9.36 -1.18
N ALA A 9 9.94 -9.63 -1.27
CA ALA A 9 10.65 -10.48 -0.30
C ALA A 9 10.70 -9.83 1.09
N ARG A 10 10.86 -8.51 1.17
CA ARG A 10 10.78 -7.77 2.44
C ARG A 10 9.40 -7.91 3.08
N VAL A 11 8.33 -7.77 2.29
CA VAL A 11 6.94 -7.98 2.76
C VAL A 11 6.73 -9.42 3.24
N ASP A 12 7.22 -10.42 2.48
CA ASP A 12 7.10 -11.83 2.86
C ASP A 12 7.92 -12.20 4.11
N SER A 13 8.96 -11.42 4.43
CA SER A 13 9.82 -11.65 5.61
C SER A 13 9.29 -11.07 6.93
N LEU A 14 8.18 -10.33 6.89
CA LEU A 14 7.56 -9.74 8.07
C LEU A 14 7.07 -10.83 9.05
N ASP A 15 6.97 -10.49 10.34
CA ASP A 15 6.33 -11.32 11.35
C ASP A 15 4.80 -11.29 11.15
N TRP A 16 4.34 -12.01 10.14
CA TRP A 16 2.94 -12.11 9.78
C TRP A 16 2.04 -12.61 10.91
N PRO A 17 2.43 -13.62 11.71
CA PRO A 17 1.68 -13.99 12.90
C PRO A 17 1.41 -12.80 13.84
N ALA A 18 2.43 -12.02 14.18
CA ALA A 18 2.26 -10.85 15.05
C ALA A 18 1.42 -9.73 14.39
N LEU A 19 1.60 -9.49 13.09
CA LEU A 19 0.83 -8.50 12.35
C LEU A 19 -0.65 -8.87 12.28
N ILE A 20 -0.97 -10.14 12.03
CA ILE A 20 -2.34 -10.64 11.96
C ILE A 20 -3.00 -10.55 13.33
N GLU A 21 -2.30 -10.92 14.42
CA GLU A 21 -2.80 -10.73 15.78
C GLU A 21 -3.12 -9.25 16.07
N GLY A 22 -2.23 -8.34 15.69
CA GLY A 22 -2.45 -6.89 15.85
C GLY A 22 -3.65 -6.39 15.06
N ILE A 23 -3.76 -6.78 13.79
CA ILE A 23 -4.89 -6.45 12.91
C ILE A 23 -6.21 -6.96 13.49
N ASN A 24 -6.26 -8.21 13.97
CA ASN A 24 -7.45 -8.81 14.58
C ASN A 24 -7.84 -8.13 15.90
N THR A 25 -6.86 -7.69 16.69
CA THR A 25 -7.09 -7.10 18.01
C THR A 25 -7.45 -5.62 17.94
N SER A 26 -6.77 -4.86 17.09
CA SER A 26 -6.82 -3.38 17.07
C SER A 26 -7.37 -2.80 15.77
N GLY A 27 -7.64 -3.63 14.76
CA GLY A 27 -8.02 -3.21 13.42
C GLY A 27 -6.85 -2.71 12.55
N CYS A 28 -5.63 -2.67 13.07
CA CYS A 28 -4.41 -2.31 12.34
C CYS A 28 -3.15 -2.88 13.01
N ALA A 29 -2.04 -2.95 12.26
CA ALA A 29 -0.72 -3.29 12.78
C ALA A 29 0.37 -2.50 12.03
N GLN A 30 1.53 -2.31 12.67
CA GLN A 30 2.70 -1.65 12.07
C GLN A 30 3.70 -2.70 11.58
N THR A 31 4.09 -2.62 10.31
CA THR A 31 5.07 -3.52 9.68
C THR A 31 6.52 -3.22 10.07
N GLY A 32 6.78 -2.07 10.70
CA GLY A 32 8.10 -1.45 10.68
C GLY A 32 8.47 -0.92 9.29
N PRO A 33 9.70 -0.41 9.10
CA PRO A 33 10.15 0.15 7.83
C PRO A 33 10.28 -0.93 6.75
N LEU A 34 9.63 -0.71 5.61
CA LEU A 34 9.77 -1.55 4.41
C LEU A 34 10.62 -0.91 3.33
N LEU A 35 10.64 0.42 3.33
CA LEU A 35 11.40 1.24 2.41
C LEU A 35 12.57 1.88 3.16
N ASP A 36 13.72 1.90 2.52
CA ASP A 36 14.86 2.69 2.98
C ASP A 36 14.71 4.17 2.59
N GLU A 37 15.64 4.99 3.08
CA GLU A 37 15.62 6.43 2.83
C GLU A 37 15.75 6.79 1.34
N SER A 38 16.54 6.02 0.58
CA SER A 38 16.77 6.25 -0.85
C SER A 38 15.51 5.93 -1.67
N GLU A 39 14.85 4.81 -1.34
CA GLU A 39 13.59 4.38 -1.94
C GLU A 39 12.47 5.39 -1.64
N CYS A 40 12.42 5.90 -0.41
CA CYS A 40 11.47 6.95 -0.02
C CYS A 40 11.70 8.24 -0.82
N LYS A 41 12.96 8.67 -0.99
CA LYS A 41 13.31 9.86 -1.78
C LYS A 41 12.94 9.69 -3.24
N GLU A 42 13.21 8.52 -3.81
CA GLU A 42 12.85 8.19 -5.19
C GLU A 42 11.34 8.27 -5.40
N ILE A 43 10.54 7.59 -4.56
CA ILE A 43 9.07 7.63 -4.65
C ILE A 43 8.53 9.05 -4.49
N ALA A 44 9.09 9.83 -3.55
CA ALA A 44 8.69 11.22 -3.36
C ALA A 44 8.99 12.09 -4.59
N SER A 45 10.10 11.83 -5.29
CA SER A 45 10.49 12.58 -6.49
C SER A 45 9.47 12.44 -7.63
N TRP A 46 8.77 11.30 -7.73
CA TRP A 46 7.75 11.05 -8.75
C TRP A 46 6.61 12.05 -8.69
N TYR A 47 6.37 12.71 -7.55
CA TYR A 47 5.33 13.73 -7.42
C TYR A 47 5.54 14.89 -8.41
N ALA A 48 6.78 15.27 -8.71
CA ALA A 48 7.11 16.32 -9.67
C ALA A 48 6.82 15.91 -11.14
N GLU A 49 6.76 14.61 -11.41
CA GLU A 49 6.54 14.06 -12.75
C GLU A 49 5.05 14.00 -13.09
N VAL A 50 4.47 15.15 -13.47
CA VAL A 50 3.03 15.30 -13.76
C VAL A 50 2.50 14.23 -14.73
N GLY A 51 3.32 13.79 -15.71
CA GLY A 51 2.96 12.76 -16.69
C GLY A 51 2.66 11.37 -16.10
N ARG A 52 3.15 11.06 -14.89
CA ARG A 52 2.86 9.80 -14.18
C ARG A 52 1.43 9.73 -13.64
N PHE A 53 0.73 10.86 -13.56
CA PHE A 53 -0.59 10.94 -12.95
C PHE A 53 -1.68 11.10 -14.02
N ARG A 54 -2.83 10.46 -13.79
CA ARG A 54 -4.01 10.62 -14.64
C ARG A 54 -4.87 11.81 -14.24
N SER A 55 -4.77 12.26 -12.99
CA SER A 55 -5.55 13.38 -12.45
C SER A 55 -4.91 13.95 -11.20
N THR A 56 -5.03 15.27 -11.06
CA THR A 56 -4.69 16.03 -9.84
C THR A 56 -5.97 16.66 -9.30
N ILE A 57 -6.22 16.47 -8.01
CA ILE A 57 -7.33 17.05 -7.28
C ILE A 57 -6.78 18.18 -6.43
N ASP A 58 -7.13 19.41 -6.78
CA ASP A 58 -6.95 20.57 -5.91
C ASP A 58 -7.98 20.46 -4.77
N MET A 59 -7.51 20.18 -3.55
CA MET A 59 -8.38 19.97 -2.40
C MET A 59 -9.15 21.24 -2.01
N ALA A 60 -8.54 22.42 -2.21
CA ALA A 60 -9.15 23.69 -1.85
C ALA A 60 -10.39 23.97 -2.70
N ARG A 61 -10.33 23.59 -3.99
CA ARG A 61 -11.48 23.68 -4.91
C ARG A 61 -12.71 22.92 -4.39
N TYR A 62 -12.51 21.83 -3.67
CA TYR A 62 -13.59 20.99 -3.12
C TYR A 62 -13.90 21.26 -1.64
N ARG A 63 -13.28 22.30 -1.04
CA ARG A 63 -13.39 22.63 0.39
C ARG A 63 -12.94 21.48 1.30
N PHE A 64 -11.98 20.68 0.84
CA PHE A 64 -11.38 19.57 1.61
C PHE A 64 -10.12 19.97 2.38
N GLY A 65 -9.79 21.25 2.42
CA GLY A 65 -8.57 21.77 3.04
C GLY A 65 -7.56 22.25 2.00
N GLN A 66 -6.29 22.38 2.39
CA GLN A 66 -5.20 22.80 1.52
C GLN A 66 -4.41 21.60 1.02
N GLY A 67 -3.94 21.67 -0.23
CA GLY A 67 -3.08 20.67 -0.84
C GLY A 67 -3.65 20.08 -2.12
N GLU A 68 -2.93 19.10 -2.64
CA GLU A 68 -3.25 18.39 -3.87
C GLU A 68 -3.20 16.88 -3.62
N TYR A 69 -4.12 16.14 -4.23
CA TYR A 69 -4.03 14.69 -4.36
C TYR A 69 -3.84 14.30 -5.81
N ARG A 70 -2.89 13.41 -6.09
CA ARG A 70 -2.62 12.91 -7.43
C ARG A 70 -2.88 11.42 -7.51
N TYR A 71 -3.56 11.00 -8.57
CA TYR A 71 -3.81 9.60 -8.86
C TYR A 71 -2.87 9.15 -9.97
N PHE A 72 -2.08 8.10 -9.71
CA PHE A 72 -1.23 7.50 -10.74
C PHE A 72 -2.05 7.07 -11.96
N ARG A 73 -1.41 7.11 -13.12
CA ARG A 73 -1.92 6.50 -14.36
C ARG A 73 -1.89 4.97 -14.23
N ASP A 74 -2.63 4.30 -15.10
CA ASP A 74 -2.54 2.85 -15.29
C ASP A 74 -1.53 2.52 -16.42
N PRO A 75 -0.63 1.55 -16.22
CA PRO A 75 -0.39 0.84 -14.96
C PRO A 75 0.26 1.76 -13.92
N VAL A 76 0.00 1.49 -12.63
CA VAL A 76 0.73 2.16 -11.54
C VAL A 76 2.20 1.69 -11.54
N PRO A 77 3.13 2.46 -10.94
CA PRO A 77 4.54 2.09 -10.90
C PRO A 77 4.78 0.66 -10.39
N ASP A 78 5.67 -0.07 -11.07
CA ASP A 78 5.96 -1.48 -10.78
C ASP A 78 6.26 -1.78 -9.31
N PRO A 79 7.03 -0.96 -8.56
CA PRO A 79 7.25 -1.19 -7.13
C PRO A 79 5.94 -1.22 -6.31
N ILE A 80 4.99 -0.35 -6.64
CA ILE A 80 3.69 -0.30 -5.97
C ILE A 80 2.87 -1.54 -6.33
N THR A 81 2.87 -1.94 -7.61
CA THR A 81 2.19 -3.16 -8.06
C THR A 81 2.73 -4.40 -7.35
N ALA A 82 4.06 -4.53 -7.26
CA ALA A 82 4.74 -5.64 -6.61
C ALA A 82 4.41 -5.73 -5.11
N MET A 83 4.49 -4.61 -4.39
CA MET A 83 4.12 -4.57 -2.96
C MET A 83 2.64 -4.91 -2.74
N ARG A 84 1.72 -4.35 -3.55
CA ARG A 84 0.28 -4.67 -3.45
C ARG A 84 0.04 -6.17 -3.60
N ALA A 85 0.67 -6.80 -4.59
CA ALA A 85 0.53 -8.24 -4.80
C ALA A 85 1.06 -9.06 -3.61
N ALA A 86 2.20 -8.67 -3.03
CA ALA A 86 2.76 -9.33 -1.84
C ALA A 86 1.82 -9.18 -0.62
N PHE A 87 1.35 -7.97 -0.33
CA PHE A 87 0.43 -7.71 0.78
C PHE A 87 -0.91 -8.44 0.61
N TYR A 88 -1.54 -8.39 -0.56
CA TYR A 88 -2.83 -9.02 -0.78
C TYR A 88 -2.77 -10.54 -0.64
N ARG A 89 -1.65 -11.18 -0.99
CA ARG A 89 -1.44 -12.62 -0.76
C ARG A 89 -1.59 -12.99 0.72
N GLN A 90 -1.05 -12.15 1.60
CA GLN A 90 -1.01 -12.40 3.04
C GLN A 90 -2.30 -11.95 3.74
N LEU A 91 -2.95 -10.88 3.24
CA LEU A 91 -4.17 -10.31 3.82
C LEU A 91 -5.46 -10.98 3.34
N LEU A 92 -5.47 -11.64 2.19
CA LEU A 92 -6.66 -12.31 1.66
C LEU A 92 -7.25 -13.36 2.62
N PRO A 93 -6.45 -14.24 3.27
CA PRO A 93 -6.97 -15.17 4.27
C PRO A 93 -7.65 -14.46 5.46
N VAL A 94 -7.08 -13.33 5.92
CA VAL A 94 -7.64 -12.54 7.03
C VAL A 94 -9.01 -11.97 6.66
N ALA A 95 -9.13 -11.38 5.47
CA ALA A 95 -10.39 -10.83 4.98
C ALA A 95 -11.48 -11.92 4.88
N ARG A 96 -11.11 -13.12 4.43
CA ARG A 96 -12.02 -14.28 4.35
C ARG A 96 -12.46 -14.78 5.72
N GLU A 97 -11.54 -14.85 6.68
CA GLU A 97 -11.85 -15.23 8.05
C GLU A 97 -12.83 -14.24 8.68
N TRP A 98 -12.62 -12.94 8.50
CA TRP A 98 -13.54 -11.92 9.00
C TRP A 98 -14.91 -12.00 8.37
N ALA A 99 -14.97 -12.15 7.05
CA ALA A 99 -16.23 -12.32 6.32
C ALA A 99 -17.00 -13.53 6.87
N PHE A 100 -16.32 -14.67 7.05
CA PHE A 100 -16.90 -15.86 7.67
C PHE A 100 -17.46 -15.58 9.07
N ASN A 101 -16.69 -14.89 9.93
CA ASN A 101 -17.08 -14.59 11.31
C ASN A 101 -18.31 -13.69 11.43
N VAL A 102 -18.52 -12.79 10.46
CA VAL A 102 -19.71 -11.89 10.42
C VAL A 102 -20.89 -12.48 9.64
N GLY A 103 -20.78 -13.74 9.20
CA GLY A 103 -21.83 -14.43 8.46
C GLY A 103 -21.93 -14.03 6.99
N ASP A 104 -20.91 -13.32 6.46
CA ASP A 104 -20.80 -12.99 5.04
C ASP A 104 -19.93 -14.06 4.35
N HIS A 105 -20.57 -15.05 3.78
CA HIS A 105 -19.92 -16.14 3.04
C HIS A 105 -19.49 -15.69 1.64
N ALA A 106 -18.81 -14.55 1.54
CA ALA A 106 -18.18 -14.11 0.30
C ALA A 106 -17.24 -15.23 -0.23
N PRO A 107 -17.24 -15.52 -1.54
CA PRO A 107 -16.52 -16.65 -2.14
C PRO A 107 -14.98 -16.57 -2.05
#